data_AF-A0A661TQ34-F1
#
_entry.id   AF-A0A661TQ34-F1
#
_cell.length_a   1.000
_cell.length_b   1.000
_cell.length_c   1.000
_cell.angle_alpha   90.00
_cell.angle_beta   90.00
_cell.angle_gamma   90.00
#
_symmetry.space_group_name_H-M   'P 1'
#
loop_
_entity.id
_entity.type
_entity.pdbx_description
1 polymer ?
#
loop_
_entity_poly.entity_id
_entity_poly.type
_entity_poly.pdbx_seq_one_letter_code
_entity_poly.pdbx_strand_id
1 'polypeptide(L)'
;MEEINNFTKKVEELVYYLDDVSGNKLYRIAKKEYNKLIQENPANEEAFIALQFLIIPFLSTNEIADLIKNSLFLGLSVNDIDIVERINKKLLFMDFEDRDGVKNNIKNALVENQEQITDTIKTENGKEIKTMADWLGDYLSSTGKEIGSSIGEAKYFNNSYFKKIKPDEKILLKKLFNFYLFLNISSSTPEGFEDDILLRTEDDKLITTNKGNVVVLYDYRTGQGAVKLKPKARKVSGPPKTEEELNIDELKAEEERYAAGGIERLALEEEVGKKKKIEDLKIEANKYRDGSLEKKALLEEIKKLQNG
;
A
#
# COMPACT_ATOMS: atom_id res chain seq x y z
N MET A 1 26.51 -20.54 9.48
CA MET A 1 27.08 -20.09 8.19
C MET A 1 26.20 -20.48 7.01
N GLU A 2 25.72 -21.73 6.92
CA GLU A 2 24.84 -22.17 5.80
C GLU A 2 23.51 -21.39 5.71
N GLU A 3 23.01 -20.89 6.85
CA GLU A 3 21.76 -20.12 6.90
C GLU A 3 21.84 -18.73 6.25
N ILE A 4 23.03 -18.16 6.07
CA ILE A 4 23.22 -16.82 5.48
C ILE A 4 23.58 -16.90 3.99
N ASN A 5 23.93 -18.08 3.48
CA ASN A 5 24.14 -18.27 2.05
C ASN A 5 22.87 -17.86 1.27
N ASN A 6 23.05 -17.07 0.21
CA ASN A 6 21.98 -16.49 -0.60
C ASN A 6 21.01 -15.61 0.22
N PHE A 7 21.52 -14.81 1.16
CA PHE A 7 20.74 -13.93 2.03
C PHE A 7 19.69 -13.10 1.26
N THR A 8 20.10 -12.36 0.22
CA THR A 8 19.19 -11.55 -0.62
C THR A 8 18.01 -12.37 -1.14
N LYS A 9 18.28 -13.52 -1.76
CA LYS A 9 17.22 -14.40 -2.31
C LYS A 9 16.28 -14.91 -1.23
N LYS A 10 16.81 -15.27 -0.05
CA LYS A 10 15.98 -15.70 1.07
C LYS A 10 15.07 -14.58 1.56
N VAL A 11 15.58 -13.35 1.63
CA VAL A 11 14.75 -12.18 1.97
C VAL A 11 13.68 -11.96 0.92
N GLU A 12 14.00 -12.00 -0.38
CA GLU A 12 13.03 -11.86 -1.46
C GLU A 12 11.89 -12.88 -1.34
N GLU A 13 12.21 -14.15 -1.08
CA GLU A 13 11.22 -15.20 -0.85
C GLU A 13 10.35 -14.90 0.38
N LEU A 14 10.96 -14.49 1.50
CA LEU A 14 10.24 -14.18 2.73
C LEU A 14 9.32 -12.96 2.57
N VAL A 15 9.78 -11.92 1.86
CA VAL A 15 9.00 -10.73 1.53
C VAL A 15 7.82 -11.11 0.63
N TYR A 16 8.06 -11.89 -0.42
CA TYR A 16 7.02 -12.35 -1.33
C TYR A 16 5.92 -13.14 -0.61
N TYR A 17 6.28 -14.00 0.33
CA TYR A 17 5.33 -14.78 1.14
C TYR A 17 4.81 -14.06 2.39
N LEU A 18 5.30 -12.85 2.66
CA LEU A 18 5.00 -12.08 3.88
C LEU A 18 5.24 -12.87 5.17
N ASP A 19 6.23 -13.77 5.19
CA ASP A 19 6.57 -14.64 6.32
C ASP A 19 7.45 -13.90 7.34
N ASP A 20 6.81 -13.12 8.20
CA ASP A 20 7.46 -12.33 9.24
C ASP A 20 8.02 -13.17 10.40
N VAL A 21 7.49 -14.37 10.63
CA VAL A 21 7.99 -15.28 11.67
C VAL A 21 9.36 -15.84 11.29
N SER A 22 9.48 -16.39 10.08
CA SER A 22 10.77 -16.86 9.55
C SER A 22 11.70 -15.68 9.29
N GLY A 23 11.15 -14.54 8.83
CA GLY A 23 11.88 -13.28 8.71
C GLY A 23 12.56 -12.85 10.00
N ASN A 24 11.85 -12.86 11.13
CA ASN A 24 12.42 -12.46 12.43
C ASN A 24 13.54 -13.41 12.88
N LYS A 25 13.42 -14.72 12.61
CA LYS A 25 14.49 -15.68 12.87
C LYS A 25 15.74 -15.33 12.05
N LEU A 26 15.56 -15.09 10.75
CA LEU A 26 16.65 -14.71 9.85
C LEU A 26 17.29 -13.38 10.28
N TYR A 27 16.49 -12.38 10.64
CA TYR A 27 16.96 -11.08 11.11
C TYR A 27 17.83 -11.19 12.35
N ARG A 28 17.44 -11.99 13.35
CA ARG A 28 18.23 -12.18 14.58
C ARG A 28 19.61 -12.77 14.31
N ILE A 29 19.73 -13.59 13.27
CA ILE A 29 20.99 -14.17 12.83
C ILE A 29 21.79 -13.13 12.04
N ALA A 30 21.17 -12.52 11.04
CA ALA A 30 21.79 -11.49 10.19
C ALA A 30 22.29 -10.28 10.98
N LYS A 31 21.55 -9.82 12.00
CA LYS A 31 21.92 -8.69 12.86
C LYS A 31 23.26 -8.92 13.58
N LYS A 32 23.60 -10.17 13.93
CA LYS A 32 24.87 -10.52 14.58
C LYS A 32 26.04 -10.50 13.60
N GLU A 33 25.78 -10.77 12.33
CA GLU A 33 26.78 -10.84 11.26
C GLU A 33 26.70 -9.63 10.30
N TYR A 34 26.00 -8.56 10.69
CA TYR A 34 25.62 -7.45 9.81
C TYR A 34 26.79 -6.83 9.04
N ASN A 35 27.87 -6.46 9.74
CA ASN A 35 29.04 -5.85 9.11
C ASN A 35 29.70 -6.79 8.07
N LYS A 36 29.73 -8.09 8.36
CA LYS A 36 30.27 -9.10 7.45
C LYS A 36 29.38 -9.26 6.22
N LEU A 37 28.06 -9.34 6.44
CA LEU A 37 27.05 -9.44 5.39
C LEU A 37 27.15 -8.30 4.36
N ILE A 38 27.26 -7.06 4.84
CA ILE A 38 27.34 -5.89 3.95
C ILE A 38 28.70 -5.82 3.24
N GLN A 39 29.80 -6.15 3.92
CA GLN A 39 31.11 -6.20 3.30
C GLN A 39 31.21 -7.23 2.17
N GLU A 40 30.49 -8.35 2.28
CA GLU A 40 30.47 -9.41 1.26
C GLU A 40 29.66 -9.03 0.02
N ASN A 41 28.53 -8.32 0.19
CA ASN A 41 27.71 -7.85 -0.92
C ASN A 41 26.88 -6.63 -0.51
N PRO A 42 27.08 -5.44 -1.11
CA PRO A 42 26.29 -4.25 -0.83
C PRO A 42 24.78 -4.43 -0.99
N ALA A 43 24.33 -5.31 -1.92
CA ALA A 43 22.90 -5.61 -2.08
C ALA A 43 22.27 -6.29 -0.84
N ASN A 44 23.09 -6.80 0.09
CA ASN A 44 22.60 -7.31 1.37
C ASN A 44 22.07 -6.19 2.27
N GLU A 45 22.49 -4.94 2.09
CA GLU A 45 21.99 -3.81 2.87
C GLU A 45 20.51 -3.57 2.57
N GLU A 46 20.13 -3.48 1.30
CA GLU A 46 18.74 -3.33 0.86
C GLU A 46 17.88 -4.52 1.33
N ALA A 47 18.37 -5.75 1.15
CA ALA A 47 17.68 -6.94 1.64
C ALA A 47 17.51 -6.91 3.16
N PHE A 48 18.52 -6.45 3.91
CA PHE A 48 18.42 -6.35 5.36
C PHE A 48 17.35 -5.34 5.79
N ILE A 49 17.30 -4.18 5.14
CA ILE A 49 16.28 -3.16 5.42
C ILE A 49 14.87 -3.67 5.04
N ALA A 50 14.71 -4.31 3.88
CA ALA A 50 13.43 -4.91 3.48
C ALA A 50 12.97 -5.98 4.50
N LEU A 51 13.91 -6.78 5.00
CA LEU A 51 13.67 -7.73 6.08
C LEU A 51 13.21 -7.02 7.35
N GLN A 52 13.80 -5.88 7.73
CA GLN A 52 13.37 -5.09 8.88
C GLN A 52 11.93 -4.59 8.74
N PHE A 53 11.54 -4.11 7.55
CA PHE A 53 10.15 -3.71 7.29
C PHE A 53 9.17 -4.88 7.39
N LEU A 54 9.54 -6.05 6.86
CA LEU A 54 8.72 -7.27 6.97
C LEU A 54 8.44 -7.64 8.43
N ILE A 55 9.43 -7.49 9.30
CA ILE A 55 9.38 -7.95 10.70
C ILE A 55 8.99 -6.87 11.71
N ILE A 56 8.52 -5.71 11.28
CA ILE A 56 8.03 -4.61 12.15
C ILE A 56 7.23 -5.11 13.37
N PRO A 57 6.31 -6.11 13.27
CA PRO A 57 5.60 -6.64 14.44
C PRO A 57 6.49 -7.10 15.61
N PHE A 58 7.72 -7.51 15.32
CA PHE A 58 8.70 -8.01 16.29
C PHE A 58 9.73 -6.96 16.74
N LEU A 59 9.75 -5.78 16.12
CA LEU A 59 10.68 -4.70 16.46
C LEU A 59 10.20 -3.91 17.69
N SER A 60 11.15 -3.31 18.41
CA SER A 60 10.83 -2.31 19.44
C SER A 60 10.37 -0.99 18.81
N THR A 61 9.65 -0.15 19.56
CA THR A 61 9.19 1.17 19.09
C THR A 61 10.34 2.05 18.59
N ASN A 62 11.50 2.01 19.26
CA ASN A 62 12.68 2.76 18.85
C ASN A 62 13.28 2.21 17.56
N GLU A 63 13.38 0.89 17.41
CA GLU A 63 13.84 0.29 16.15
C GLU A 63 12.92 0.63 14.98
N ILE A 64 11.60 0.66 15.20
CA ILE A 64 10.65 1.10 14.17
C ILE A 64 10.85 2.58 13.85
N ALA A 65 10.94 3.44 14.86
CA ALA A 65 11.17 4.87 14.65
C ALA A 65 12.48 5.13 13.89
N ASP A 66 13.57 4.46 14.25
CA ASP A 66 14.85 4.57 13.56
C ASP A 66 14.77 4.08 12.11
N LEU A 67 14.06 2.97 11.87
CA LEU A 67 13.82 2.44 10.52
C LEU A 67 13.02 3.43 9.66
N ILE A 68 11.96 4.01 10.22
CA ILE A 68 11.11 5.00 9.55
C ILE A 68 11.84 6.32 9.32
N LYS A 69 12.78 6.71 10.18
CA LYS A 69 13.53 7.96 10.04
C LYS A 69 14.63 7.88 8.97
N ASN A 70 15.23 6.70 8.80
CA ASN A 70 16.47 6.56 8.04
C ASN A 70 16.39 5.64 6.81
N SER A 71 15.32 4.87 6.64
CA SER A 71 15.22 3.88 5.56
C SER A 71 13.81 3.69 4.98
N LEU A 72 12.92 4.67 5.19
CA LEU A 72 11.55 4.60 4.69
C LEU A 72 11.47 4.60 3.17
N PHE A 73 12.42 5.21 2.46
CA PHE A 73 12.38 5.24 0.99
C PHE A 73 12.39 3.82 0.42
N LEU A 74 13.28 2.97 0.94
CA LEU A 74 13.34 1.58 0.54
C LEU A 74 12.06 0.85 0.92
N GLY A 75 11.57 1.02 2.16
CA GLY A 75 10.33 0.39 2.62
C GLY A 75 9.13 0.69 1.73
N LEU A 76 8.95 1.95 1.30
CA LEU A 76 7.86 2.35 0.40
C LEU A 76 8.03 1.78 -1.02
N SER A 77 9.27 1.53 -1.43
CA SER A 77 9.64 1.00 -2.75
C SER A 77 9.44 -0.50 -2.88
N VAL A 78 9.38 -1.25 -1.77
CA VAL A 78 9.07 -2.69 -1.80
C VAL A 78 7.56 -2.89 -1.98
N ASN A 79 7.15 -3.28 -3.19
CA ASN A 79 5.72 -3.42 -3.54
C ASN A 79 4.96 -4.46 -2.71
N ASP A 80 5.63 -5.53 -2.29
CA ASP A 80 4.99 -6.60 -1.52
C ASP A 80 4.80 -6.26 -0.04
N ILE A 81 5.40 -5.18 0.46
CA ILE A 81 5.29 -4.78 1.87
C ILE A 81 4.36 -3.57 2.03
N ASP A 82 3.21 -3.82 2.67
CA ASP A 82 2.36 -2.75 3.18
C ASP A 82 2.81 -2.37 4.61
N ILE A 83 3.52 -1.25 4.73
CA ILE A 83 4.02 -0.73 6.02
C ILE A 83 2.86 -0.45 6.99
N VAL A 84 1.72 0.05 6.50
CA VAL A 84 0.55 0.32 7.35
C VAL A 84 0.04 -0.98 7.97
N GLU A 85 -0.08 -2.04 7.17
CA GLU A 85 -0.48 -3.36 7.66
C GLU A 85 0.52 -3.90 8.69
N ARG A 86 1.83 -3.76 8.43
CA ARG A 86 2.87 -4.23 9.37
C ARG A 86 2.81 -3.50 10.71
N ILE A 87 2.64 -2.18 10.69
CA ILE A 87 2.47 -1.37 11.90
C ILE A 87 1.15 -1.72 12.59
N ASN A 88 0.06 -1.87 11.87
CA ASN A 88 -1.22 -2.30 12.44
C ASN A 88 -1.07 -3.64 13.19
N LYS A 89 -0.37 -4.60 12.59
CA LYS A 89 -0.05 -5.88 13.24
C LYS A 89 0.81 -5.72 14.49
N LYS A 90 1.74 -4.77 14.54
CA LYS A 90 2.48 -4.42 15.77
C LYS A 90 1.54 -3.91 16.85
N LEU A 91 0.63 -2.99 16.52
CA LEU A 91 -0.31 -2.38 17.45
C LEU A 91 -1.30 -3.38 18.04
N LEU A 92 -1.75 -4.36 17.26
CA LEU A 92 -2.62 -5.46 17.71
C LEU A 92 -2.04 -6.24 18.90
N PHE A 93 -0.71 -6.41 18.96
CA PHE A 93 -0.04 -7.14 20.04
C PHE A 93 0.36 -6.26 21.24
N MET A 94 -0.07 -5.00 21.26
CA MET A 94 0.21 -4.07 22.34
C MET A 94 -1.06 -3.69 23.11
N ASP A 95 -0.85 -3.30 24.36
CA ASP A 95 -1.90 -2.76 25.21
C ASP A 95 -2.48 -1.49 24.58
N PHE A 96 -3.81 -1.38 24.63
CA PHE A 96 -4.57 -0.33 23.97
C PHE A 96 -4.09 1.08 24.35
N GLU A 97 -3.72 1.29 25.62
CA GLU A 97 -3.28 2.57 26.16
C GLU A 97 -1.94 3.05 25.57
N ASP A 98 -1.09 2.13 25.09
CA ASP A 98 0.24 2.44 24.56
C ASP A 98 0.25 2.71 23.05
N ARG A 99 -0.82 2.33 22.33
CA ARG A 99 -0.85 2.34 20.85
C ARG A 99 -0.65 3.73 20.27
N ASP A 100 -1.34 4.74 20.82
CA ASP A 100 -1.21 6.13 20.36
C ASP A 100 0.16 6.72 20.69
N GLY A 101 0.79 6.29 21.80
CA GLY A 101 2.17 6.63 22.11
C GLY A 101 3.15 6.13 21.04
N VAL A 102 2.99 4.88 20.61
CA VAL A 102 3.79 4.27 19.53
C VAL A 102 3.54 4.98 18.20
N LYS A 103 2.27 5.22 17.82
CA LYS A 103 1.93 5.97 16.60
C LYS A 103 2.58 7.35 16.59
N ASN A 104 2.56 8.06 17.71
CA ASN A 104 3.18 9.38 17.83
C ASN A 104 4.71 9.32 17.67
N ASN A 105 5.38 8.33 18.25
CA ASN A 105 6.83 8.16 18.06
C ASN A 105 7.19 7.92 16.59
N ILE A 106 6.43 7.06 15.91
CA ILE A 106 6.62 6.78 14.48
C ILE A 106 6.33 8.03 13.64
N LYS A 107 5.27 8.77 13.96
CA LYS A 107 4.92 10.03 13.30
C LYS A 107 6.03 11.08 13.45
N ASN A 108 6.64 11.18 14.62
CA ASN A 108 7.77 12.09 14.85
C ASN A 108 8.99 11.70 13.99
N ALA A 109 9.32 10.41 13.95
CA ALA A 109 10.37 9.90 13.06
C ALA A 109 10.08 10.20 11.58
N LEU A 110 8.82 10.09 11.17
CA LEU A 110 8.37 10.33 9.81
C LEU A 110 8.53 11.81 9.39
N VAL A 111 8.17 12.77 10.25
CA VAL A 111 8.33 14.20 9.95
C VAL A 111 9.79 14.68 10.04
N GLU A 112 10.66 13.91 10.69
CA GLU A 112 12.10 14.16 10.75
C GLU A 112 12.88 13.50 9.60
N ASN A 113 12.25 12.63 8.81
CA ASN A 113 12.90 11.87 7.76
C ASN A 113 13.43 12.78 6.62
N GLN A 114 14.75 12.75 6.41
CA GLN A 114 15.46 13.56 5.40
C GLN A 114 15.83 12.79 4.12
N GLU A 115 15.34 11.55 3.96
CA GLU A 115 15.55 10.79 2.73
C GLU A 115 14.90 11.51 1.55
N GLN A 116 15.63 11.53 0.44
CA GLN A 116 15.13 12.10 -0.81
C GLN A 116 14.17 11.12 -1.48
N ILE A 117 12.95 11.57 -1.79
CA ILE A 117 11.90 10.76 -2.40
C ILE A 117 11.59 11.18 -3.84
N THR A 118 11.97 12.41 -4.22
CA THR A 118 11.85 12.92 -5.59
C THR A 118 13.10 13.69 -6.00
N ASP A 119 13.23 14.01 -7.29
CA ASP A 119 14.07 15.12 -7.72
C ASP A 119 13.64 16.44 -7.04
N THR A 120 14.54 17.44 -7.00
CA THR A 120 14.21 18.76 -6.43
C THR A 120 13.13 19.45 -7.26
N ILE A 121 11.97 19.67 -6.66
CA ILE A 121 10.85 20.41 -7.24
C ILE A 121 10.74 21.79 -6.61
N LYS A 122 10.47 22.81 -7.41
CA LYS A 122 10.14 24.16 -6.93
C LYS A 122 8.63 24.34 -6.87
N THR A 123 8.13 24.74 -5.71
CA THR A 123 6.73 25.13 -5.56
C THR A 123 6.47 26.49 -6.20
N GLU A 124 5.19 26.88 -6.25
CA GLU A 124 4.76 28.19 -6.79
C GLU A 124 5.37 29.37 -5.99
N ASN A 125 5.68 29.16 -4.71
CA ASN A 125 6.32 30.15 -3.84
C ASN A 125 7.86 30.11 -3.92
N GLY A 126 8.43 29.30 -4.82
CA GLY A 126 9.88 29.15 -4.99
C GLY A 126 10.56 28.29 -3.92
N LYS A 127 9.81 27.64 -3.02
CA LYS A 127 10.36 26.68 -2.05
C LYS A 127 10.82 25.42 -2.79
N GLU A 128 12.02 24.94 -2.47
CA GLU A 128 12.53 23.66 -2.98
C GLU A 128 12.07 22.51 -2.07
N ILE A 129 11.58 21.44 -2.68
CA ILE A 129 11.05 20.24 -2.00
C ILE A 129 11.69 19.02 -2.66
N LYS A 130 12.24 18.12 -1.84
CA LYS A 130 12.83 16.86 -2.32
C LYS A 130 12.77 15.72 -1.31
N THR A 131 12.77 16.04 -0.01
CA THR A 131 12.79 15.04 1.06
C THR A 131 11.38 14.64 1.49
N MET A 132 11.26 13.50 2.20
CA MET A 132 9.99 13.08 2.78
C MET A 132 9.42 14.13 3.75
N ALA A 133 10.25 14.70 4.63
CA ALA A 133 9.86 15.78 5.53
C ALA A 133 9.36 17.02 4.76
N ASP A 134 10.04 17.41 3.67
CA ASP A 134 9.60 18.56 2.87
C ASP A 134 8.21 18.34 2.27
N TRP A 135 8.00 17.15 1.67
CA TRP A 135 6.74 16.77 1.03
C TRP A 135 5.60 16.66 2.03
N LEU A 136 5.84 16.05 3.20
CA LEU A 136 4.87 16.00 4.28
C LEU A 136 4.53 17.41 4.79
N GLY A 137 5.53 18.25 5.04
CA GLY A 137 5.30 19.62 5.50
C GLY A 137 4.48 20.44 4.49
N ASP A 138 4.78 20.29 3.19
CA ASP A 138 4.03 20.94 2.12
C ASP A 138 2.58 20.43 2.03
N TYR A 139 2.37 19.11 2.07
CA TYR A 139 1.05 18.48 2.09
C TYR A 139 0.20 18.95 3.27
N LEU A 140 0.75 18.98 4.47
CA LEU A 140 0.03 19.41 5.67
C LEU A 140 -0.31 20.91 5.62
N SER A 141 0.62 21.74 5.13
CA SER A 141 0.41 23.19 5.04
C SER A 141 -0.66 23.58 4.02
N SER A 142 -0.79 22.81 2.94
CA SER A 142 -1.71 23.08 1.84
C SER A 142 -3.11 22.52 2.06
N THR A 143 -3.24 21.37 2.73
CA THR A 143 -4.53 20.75 3.03
C THR A 143 -5.15 21.28 4.32
N GLY A 144 -4.36 21.74 5.29
CA GLY A 144 -4.84 22.45 6.48
C GLY A 144 -5.92 21.68 7.27
N LYS A 145 -7.15 22.19 7.33
CA LYS A 145 -8.26 21.50 8.02
C LYS A 145 -8.87 20.35 7.22
N GLU A 146 -8.55 20.23 5.94
CA GLU A 146 -9.05 19.21 5.02
C GLU A 146 -8.11 17.99 4.91
N ILE A 147 -7.10 17.88 5.78
CA ILE A 147 -6.17 16.73 5.83
C ILE A 147 -6.97 15.42 5.93
N GLY A 148 -6.67 14.47 5.02
CA GLY A 148 -7.30 13.15 4.97
C GLY A 148 -8.71 13.14 4.37
N SER A 149 -9.21 14.28 3.88
CA SER A 149 -10.44 14.32 3.09
C SER A 149 -10.14 14.18 1.60
N SER A 150 -11.05 13.55 0.85
CA SER A 150 -10.93 13.41 -0.61
C SER A 150 -10.82 14.77 -1.32
N ILE A 151 -11.44 15.82 -0.77
CA ILE A 151 -11.37 17.18 -1.32
C ILE A 151 -9.97 17.78 -1.12
N GLY A 152 -9.41 17.65 0.09
CA GLY A 152 -8.06 18.14 0.39
C GLY A 152 -7.00 17.44 -0.45
N GLU A 153 -7.09 16.11 -0.56
CA GLU A 153 -6.22 15.31 -1.42
C GLU A 153 -6.34 15.70 -2.89
N ALA A 154 -7.57 15.80 -3.40
CA ALA A 154 -7.81 16.18 -4.79
C ALA A 154 -7.26 17.58 -5.10
N LYS A 155 -7.40 18.55 -4.18
CA LYS A 155 -6.79 19.88 -4.33
C LYS A 155 -5.27 19.78 -4.40
N TYR A 156 -4.65 19.06 -3.46
CA TYR A 156 -3.20 18.94 -3.40
C TYR A 156 -2.61 18.25 -4.64
N PHE A 157 -3.15 17.10 -5.03
CA PHE A 157 -2.68 16.36 -6.20
C PHE A 157 -2.94 17.10 -7.51
N ASN A 158 -3.86 18.07 -7.51
CA ASN A 158 -4.09 18.93 -8.67
C ASN A 158 -3.12 20.11 -8.80
N ASN A 159 -2.24 20.34 -7.82
CA ASN A 159 -1.24 21.40 -7.86
C ASN A 159 -0.33 21.29 -9.09
N SER A 160 0.04 22.44 -9.64
CA SER A 160 0.76 22.53 -10.93
C SER A 160 2.13 21.84 -10.90
N TYR A 161 2.82 21.89 -9.76
CA TYR A 161 4.12 21.24 -9.57
C TYR A 161 3.97 19.74 -9.26
N PHE A 162 2.94 19.32 -8.51
CA PHE A 162 2.69 17.91 -8.22
C PHE A 162 2.41 17.12 -9.50
N LYS A 163 1.68 17.71 -10.45
CA LYS A 163 1.42 17.10 -11.76
C LYS A 163 2.68 16.77 -12.55
N LYS A 164 3.79 17.48 -12.33
CA LYS A 164 5.06 17.29 -13.05
C LYS A 164 5.95 16.19 -12.48
N ILE A 165 5.62 15.67 -11.29
CA ILE A 165 6.34 14.56 -10.66
C ILE A 165 6.17 13.29 -11.50
N LYS A 166 7.19 12.43 -11.52
CA LYS A 166 7.14 11.16 -12.24
C LYS A 166 6.05 10.25 -11.66
N PRO A 167 5.44 9.35 -12.46
CA PRO A 167 4.41 8.44 -11.97
C PRO A 167 4.85 7.62 -10.74
N ASP A 168 6.04 7.01 -10.78
CA ASP A 168 6.53 6.15 -9.69
C ASP A 168 6.75 6.94 -8.39
N GLU A 169 7.31 8.14 -8.50
CA GLU A 169 7.49 9.08 -7.38
C GLU A 169 6.13 9.49 -6.76
N LYS A 170 5.09 9.71 -7.59
CA LYS A 170 3.74 9.99 -7.10
C LYS A 170 3.16 8.81 -6.32
N ILE A 171 3.43 7.58 -6.73
CA ILE A 171 2.98 6.38 -6.01
C ILE A 171 3.63 6.36 -4.62
N LEU A 172 4.94 6.59 -4.53
CA LEU A 172 5.65 6.66 -3.25
C LEU A 172 5.12 7.78 -2.35
N LEU A 173 4.87 8.97 -2.90
CA LEU A 173 4.29 10.11 -2.16
C LEU A 173 2.88 9.80 -1.65
N LYS A 174 2.03 9.16 -2.45
CA LYS A 174 0.70 8.71 -2.01
C LYS A 174 0.80 7.69 -0.87
N LYS A 175 1.71 6.72 -0.97
CA LYS A 175 1.98 5.76 0.13
C LYS A 175 2.45 6.49 1.40
N LEU A 176 3.35 7.48 1.26
CA LEU A 176 3.84 8.33 2.35
C LEU A 176 2.71 9.10 3.04
N PHE A 177 1.84 9.77 2.28
CA PHE A 177 0.70 10.51 2.84
C PHE A 177 -0.31 9.59 3.51
N ASN A 178 -0.66 8.46 2.89
CA ASN A 178 -1.53 7.46 3.50
C ASN A 178 -0.97 6.92 4.81
N PHE A 179 0.34 6.67 4.86
CA PHE A 179 1.02 6.23 6.07
C PHE A 179 0.96 7.28 7.18
N TYR A 180 1.21 8.55 6.86
CA TYR A 180 1.03 9.65 7.81
C TYR A 180 -0.42 9.75 8.34
N LEU A 181 -1.40 9.67 7.44
CA LEU A 181 -2.81 9.73 7.82
C LEU A 181 -3.19 8.60 8.77
N PHE A 182 -2.77 7.37 8.47
CA PHE A 182 -2.96 6.22 9.36
C PHE A 182 -2.41 6.48 10.78
N LEU A 183 -1.19 7.02 10.89
CA LEU A 183 -0.58 7.35 12.18
C LEU A 183 -1.31 8.49 12.94
N ASN A 184 -2.10 9.30 12.23
CA ASN A 184 -2.84 10.40 12.82
C ASN A 184 -4.23 10.00 13.34
N ILE A 185 -4.72 8.82 12.95
CA ILE A 185 -6.00 8.29 13.45
C ILE A 185 -5.75 7.63 14.81
N SER A 186 -6.38 8.17 15.86
CA SER A 186 -6.28 7.62 17.21
C SER A 186 -6.86 6.21 17.25
N SER A 187 -6.16 5.33 17.96
CA SER A 187 -6.57 3.95 18.21
C SER A 187 -7.89 3.89 18.99
N SER A 188 -8.28 4.98 19.66
CA SER A 188 -9.57 5.11 20.37
C SER A 188 -10.77 5.43 19.48
N THR A 189 -10.54 5.76 18.22
CA THR A 189 -11.61 6.00 17.25
C THR A 189 -12.00 4.71 16.54
N PRO A 190 -13.27 4.52 16.13
CA PRO A 190 -13.69 3.34 15.37
C PRO A 190 -12.87 3.07 14.11
N GLU A 191 -12.38 4.13 13.45
CA GLU A 191 -11.56 4.07 12.25
C GLU A 191 -10.13 3.62 12.53
N GLY A 192 -9.58 4.03 13.68
CA GLY A 192 -8.22 3.73 14.09
C GLY A 192 -8.09 2.49 14.96
N PHE A 193 -9.20 1.91 15.40
CA PHE A 193 -9.21 0.73 16.24
C PHE A 193 -8.70 -0.48 15.45
N GLU A 194 -7.61 -1.08 15.93
CA GLU A 194 -6.89 -2.11 15.19
C GLU A 194 -7.54 -3.48 15.28
N ASP A 195 -8.27 -3.75 16.37
CA ASP A 195 -8.96 -5.02 16.61
C ASP A 195 -10.36 -5.04 15.97
N ASP A 196 -10.84 -6.22 15.57
CA ASP A 196 -12.23 -6.38 15.20
C ASP A 196 -13.09 -6.45 16.48
N ILE A 197 -13.95 -5.46 16.73
CA ILE A 197 -14.93 -5.55 17.84
C ILE A 197 -16.06 -6.44 17.37
N LEU A 198 -16.42 -7.47 18.15
CA LEU A 198 -17.64 -8.25 17.94
C LEU A 198 -18.73 -7.75 18.89
N LEU A 199 -19.81 -7.19 18.35
CA LEU A 199 -20.95 -6.71 19.13
C LEU A 199 -22.21 -7.48 18.74
N ARG A 200 -23.03 -7.81 19.74
CA ARG A 200 -24.40 -8.28 19.52
C ARG A 200 -25.34 -7.10 19.73
N THR A 201 -26.09 -6.72 18.71
CA THR A 201 -27.07 -5.63 18.81
C THR A 201 -28.35 -6.09 19.51
N GLU A 202 -29.16 -5.14 20.00
CA GLU A 202 -30.50 -5.42 20.56
C GLU A 202 -31.41 -6.13 19.55
N ASP A 203 -31.16 -5.94 18.26
CA ASP A 203 -31.86 -6.62 17.17
C ASP A 203 -31.39 -8.05 16.89
N ASP A 204 -30.56 -8.60 17.76
CA ASP A 204 -30.00 -9.94 17.64
C ASP A 204 -29.16 -10.11 16.37
N LYS A 205 -28.34 -9.10 16.05
CA LYS A 205 -27.34 -9.18 14.99
C LYS A 205 -25.94 -9.23 15.59
N LEU A 206 -25.12 -10.16 15.15
CA LEU A 206 -23.69 -10.12 15.35
C LEU A 206 -23.09 -9.17 14.31
N ILE A 207 -22.50 -8.08 14.77
CA ILE A 207 -21.81 -7.10 13.94
C ILE A 207 -20.33 -7.05 14.30
N THR A 208 -19.51 -6.65 13.34
CA THR A 208 -18.13 -6.26 13.60
C THR A 208 -17.80 -4.89 13.05
N THR A 209 -16.86 -4.20 13.67
CA THR A 209 -16.30 -2.95 13.13
C THR A 209 -14.97 -3.26 12.45
N ASN A 210 -14.89 -3.01 11.14
CA ASN A 210 -13.63 -3.09 10.40
C ASN A 210 -13.28 -1.70 9.85
N LYS A 211 -12.25 -1.06 10.42
CA LYS A 211 -11.78 0.28 10.03
C LYS A 211 -12.94 1.30 9.93
N GLY A 212 -13.74 1.42 10.98
CA GLY A 212 -14.90 2.31 11.03
C GLY A 212 -16.17 1.81 10.32
N ASN A 213 -16.11 0.71 9.56
CA ASN A 213 -17.29 0.15 8.90
C ASN A 213 -17.97 -0.91 9.78
N VAL A 214 -19.27 -0.74 10.03
CA VAL A 214 -20.09 -1.76 10.69
C VAL A 214 -20.51 -2.81 9.66
N VAL A 215 -20.01 -4.04 9.84
CA VAL A 215 -20.36 -5.19 9.01
C VAL A 215 -21.23 -6.13 9.83
N VAL A 216 -22.44 -6.42 9.35
CA VAL A 216 -23.29 -7.46 9.94
C VAL A 216 -22.72 -8.82 9.55
N LEU A 217 -22.19 -9.57 10.53
CA LEU A 217 -21.66 -10.91 10.33
C LEU A 217 -22.78 -11.95 10.30
N TYR A 218 -23.79 -11.78 11.16
CA TYR A 218 -24.88 -12.75 11.29
C TYR A 218 -26.14 -12.10 11.87
N ASP A 219 -27.30 -12.39 11.30
CA ASP A 219 -28.61 -12.00 11.84
C ASP A 219 -29.31 -13.24 12.42
N TYR A 220 -29.44 -13.29 13.75
CA TYR A 220 -30.02 -14.43 14.46
C TYR A 220 -31.55 -14.52 14.29
N ARG A 221 -32.24 -13.42 13.94
CA ARG A 221 -33.69 -13.42 13.71
C ARG A 221 -34.05 -14.01 12.35
N THR A 222 -33.26 -13.70 11.32
CA THR A 222 -33.51 -14.17 9.96
C THR A 222 -32.73 -15.44 9.60
N GLY A 223 -31.74 -15.82 10.43
CA GLY A 223 -30.82 -16.93 10.13
C GLY A 223 -29.90 -16.64 8.94
N GLN A 224 -29.84 -15.38 8.49
CA GLN A 224 -28.99 -14.96 7.39
C GLN A 224 -27.65 -14.48 7.94
N GLY A 225 -26.59 -15.22 7.61
CA GLY A 225 -25.24 -14.67 7.68
C GLY A 225 -25.10 -13.52 6.68
N ALA A 226 -24.08 -12.67 6.87
CA ALA A 226 -23.61 -11.82 5.80
C ALA A 226 -23.58 -12.65 4.51
N VAL A 227 -24.17 -12.14 3.41
CA VAL A 227 -23.86 -12.63 2.06
C VAL A 227 -22.39 -12.92 2.10
N LYS A 228 -21.98 -14.17 1.85
CA LYS A 228 -20.57 -14.55 1.77
C LYS A 228 -19.93 -13.38 1.04
N LEU A 229 -19.18 -12.51 1.75
CA LEU A 229 -17.99 -11.93 1.16
C LEU A 229 -17.39 -13.20 0.63
N LYS A 230 -17.46 -13.42 -0.69
CA LYS A 230 -16.79 -14.56 -1.29
C LYS A 230 -15.49 -14.53 -0.54
N PRO A 231 -15.14 -15.58 0.25
CA PRO A 231 -13.80 -15.60 0.80
C PRO A 231 -12.98 -15.16 -0.39
N LYS A 232 -12.17 -14.10 -0.25
CA LYS A 232 -11.08 -13.94 -1.20
C LYS A 232 -10.43 -15.30 -1.07
N ALA A 233 -10.86 -16.23 -1.93
CA ALA A 233 -10.36 -17.56 -1.99
C ALA A 233 -8.90 -17.21 -2.06
N ARG A 234 -8.11 -17.65 -1.05
CA ARG A 234 -6.65 -17.52 -1.10
C ARG A 234 -6.35 -17.73 -2.56
N LYS A 235 -6.02 -16.64 -3.28
CA LYS A 235 -6.00 -16.71 -4.74
C LYS A 235 -4.88 -17.70 -4.90
N VAL A 236 -5.23 -18.95 -5.22
CA VAL A 236 -4.26 -19.93 -5.65
C VAL A 236 -3.63 -19.19 -6.79
N SER A 237 -2.39 -18.76 -6.58
CA SER A 237 -1.78 -17.72 -7.37
C SER A 237 -1.90 -18.19 -8.81
N GLY A 238 -2.77 -17.49 -9.55
CA GLY A 238 -2.67 -17.53 -10.98
C GLY A 238 -1.28 -17.04 -11.37
N PRO A 239 -0.89 -17.22 -12.63
CA PRO A 239 0.28 -16.53 -13.16
C PRO A 239 0.26 -15.06 -12.72
N PRO A 240 1.44 -14.47 -12.44
CA PRO A 240 1.56 -13.10 -11.96
C PRO A 240 0.71 -12.17 -12.83
N LYS A 241 -0.03 -11.28 -12.17
CA LYS A 241 -0.87 -10.31 -12.86
C LYS A 241 -0.01 -9.47 -13.79
N THR A 242 -0.53 -9.17 -14.98
CA THR A 242 0.13 -8.23 -15.88
C THR A 242 0.09 -6.81 -15.29
N GLU A 243 1.00 -5.95 -15.74
CA GLU A 243 1.01 -4.53 -15.36
C GLU A 243 -0.32 -3.86 -15.72
N GLU A 244 -0.96 -4.29 -16.82
CA GLU A 244 -2.32 -3.86 -17.18
C GLU A 244 -3.41 -4.34 -16.22
N GLU A 245 -3.34 -5.58 -15.73
CA GLU A 245 -4.29 -6.10 -14.72
C GLU A 245 -4.16 -5.36 -13.38
N LEU A 246 -2.94 -4.97 -12.99
CA LEU A 246 -2.72 -4.14 -11.80
C LEU A 246 -3.31 -2.74 -11.98
N ASN A 247 -3.08 -2.10 -13.14
CA ASN A 247 -3.67 -0.81 -13.48
C ASN A 247 -5.21 -0.84 -13.49
N ILE A 248 -5.82 -1.93 -13.96
CA ILE A 248 -7.28 -2.11 -13.93
C ILE A 248 -7.81 -2.22 -12.50
N ASP A 249 -7.08 -2.92 -11.63
CA ASP A 249 -7.49 -3.08 -10.23
C ASP A 249 -7.33 -1.77 -9.44
N GLU A 250 -6.32 -0.96 -9.73
CA GLU A 250 -6.16 0.38 -9.17
C GLU A 250 -7.32 1.31 -9.58
N LEU A 251 -7.67 1.33 -10.87
CA LEU A 251 -8.80 2.14 -11.36
C LEU A 251 -10.14 1.73 -10.74
N LYS A 252 -10.35 0.44 -10.48
CA LYS A 252 -11.54 -0.04 -9.74
C LYS A 252 -11.54 0.39 -8.29
N ALA A 253 -10.39 0.34 -7.62
CA ALA A 253 -10.26 0.84 -6.26
C ALA A 253 -10.48 2.37 -6.19
N GLU A 254 -10.18 3.08 -7.27
CA GLU A 254 -10.48 4.51 -7.44
C GLU A 254 -11.97 4.75 -7.73
N GLU A 255 -12.62 3.93 -8.56
CA GLU A 255 -14.08 3.96 -8.82
C GLU A 255 -14.89 3.87 -7.52
N GLU A 256 -14.48 2.99 -6.59
CA GLU A 256 -15.14 2.79 -5.30
C GLU A 256 -15.13 4.04 -4.39
N ARG A 257 -14.27 5.03 -4.69
CA ARG A 257 -14.20 6.30 -3.95
C ARG A 257 -15.24 7.33 -4.40
N TYR A 258 -15.91 7.11 -5.53
CA TYR A 258 -16.89 8.04 -6.08
C TYR A 258 -18.33 7.57 -5.86
N ALA A 259 -19.24 8.53 -5.65
CA ALA A 259 -20.66 8.23 -5.51
C ALA A 259 -21.21 7.52 -6.77
N ALA A 260 -22.08 6.53 -6.56
CA ALA A 260 -22.74 5.82 -7.66
C ALA A 260 -23.48 6.80 -8.57
N GLY A 261 -23.19 6.78 -9.88
CA GLY A 261 -23.76 7.68 -10.87
C GLY A 261 -23.08 9.06 -11.00
N GLY A 262 -21.98 9.32 -10.30
CA GLY A 262 -21.15 10.52 -10.52
C GLY A 262 -20.48 10.52 -11.89
N ILE A 263 -20.24 11.71 -12.47
CA ILE A 263 -19.62 11.85 -13.80
C ILE A 263 -18.19 11.25 -13.79
N GLU A 264 -17.48 11.43 -12.67
CA GLU A 264 -16.14 10.90 -12.44
C GLU A 264 -16.14 9.37 -12.38
N ARG A 265 -17.15 8.78 -11.74
CA ARG A 265 -17.33 7.33 -11.69
C ARG A 265 -17.62 6.76 -13.07
N LEU A 266 -18.50 7.41 -13.83
CA LEU A 266 -18.84 6.97 -15.19
C LEU A 266 -17.63 6.99 -16.13
N ALA A 267 -16.77 8.02 -16.01
CA ALA A 267 -15.54 8.10 -16.78
C ALA A 267 -14.55 6.97 -16.41
N LEU A 268 -14.42 6.65 -15.12
CA LEU A 268 -13.58 5.54 -14.65
C LEU A 268 -14.14 4.17 -15.05
N GLU A 269 -15.45 3.96 -14.94
CA GLU A 269 -16.13 2.73 -15.39
C GLU A 269 -15.91 2.49 -16.89
N GLU A 270 -16.00 3.55 -17.70
CA GLU A 270 -15.72 3.49 -19.13
C GLU A 270 -14.24 3.16 -19.41
N GLU A 271 -13.31 3.79 -18.71
CA GLU A 271 -11.86 3.53 -18.85
C GLU A 271 -11.49 2.09 -18.42
N VAL A 272 -12.02 1.62 -17.29
CA VAL A 272 -11.85 0.25 -16.80
C VAL A 272 -12.40 -0.76 -17.80
N GLY A 273 -13.61 -0.51 -18.33
CA GLY A 273 -14.24 -1.36 -19.34
C GLY A 273 -13.40 -1.46 -20.61
N LYS A 274 -12.87 -0.33 -21.07
CA LYS A 274 -12.02 -0.24 -22.26
C LYS A 274 -10.68 -0.97 -22.07
N LYS A 275 -10.00 -0.75 -20.94
CA LYS A 275 -8.73 -1.43 -20.61
C LYS A 275 -8.91 -2.94 -20.46
N LYS A 276 -9.98 -3.38 -19.80
CA LYS A 276 -10.30 -4.80 -19.67
C LYS A 276 -10.55 -5.46 -21.02
N LYS A 277 -11.30 -4.79 -21.91
CA LYS A 277 -11.54 -5.29 -23.27
C LYS A 277 -10.24 -5.42 -24.08
N ILE A 278 -9.31 -4.46 -23.93
CA ILE A 278 -7.99 -4.54 -24.58
C ILE A 278 -7.20 -5.75 -24.06
N GLU A 279 -7.20 -5.98 -22.75
CA GLU A 279 -6.48 -7.11 -22.15
C GLU A 279 -7.06 -8.46 -22.58
N ASP A 280 -8.39 -8.60 -22.57
CA ASP A 280 -9.08 -9.80 -23.06
C ASP A 280 -8.73 -10.08 -24.55
N LEU A 281 -8.66 -9.03 -25.38
CA LEU A 281 -8.26 -9.14 -26.78
C LEU A 281 -6.77 -9.53 -26.95
N LYS A 282 -5.87 -9.04 -26.09
CA LYS A 282 -4.45 -9.44 -26.11
C LYS A 282 -4.28 -10.91 -25.74
N ILE A 283 -4.98 -11.36 -24.69
CA ILE A 283 -4.98 -12.76 -24.26
C ILE A 283 -5.52 -13.66 -25.38
N GLU A 284 -6.61 -13.26 -26.03
CA GLU A 284 -7.19 -13.99 -27.15
C GLU A 284 -6.24 -14.01 -28.37
N ALA A 285 -5.60 -12.88 -28.70
CA ALA A 285 -4.64 -12.80 -29.81
C ALA A 285 -3.43 -13.72 -29.63
N ASN A 286 -3.01 -13.98 -28.39
CA ASN A 286 -1.90 -14.90 -28.08
C ASN A 286 -2.23 -16.38 -28.34
N LYS A 287 -3.51 -16.74 -28.54
CA LYS A 287 -3.91 -18.10 -28.92
C LYS A 287 -3.67 -18.42 -30.40
N TYR A 288 -3.48 -17.39 -31.23
CA TYR A 288 -3.32 -17.52 -32.68
C TYR A 288 -1.85 -17.40 -33.10
N ARG A 289 -1.49 -18.07 -34.20
CA ARG A 289 -0.13 -18.04 -34.76
C ARG A 289 0.21 -16.66 -35.33
N ASP A 290 1.48 -16.31 -35.29
CA ASP A 290 1.98 -15.08 -35.90
C ASP A 290 1.67 -15.05 -37.40
N GLY A 291 1.10 -13.93 -37.85
CA GLY A 291 0.72 -13.71 -39.25
C GLY A 291 -0.68 -14.21 -39.64
N SER A 292 -1.42 -14.89 -38.74
CA SER A 292 -2.80 -15.32 -39.04
C SER A 292 -3.75 -14.14 -39.21
N LEU A 293 -4.84 -14.35 -39.98
CA LEU A 293 -5.86 -13.32 -40.21
C LEU A 293 -6.58 -12.95 -38.90
N GLU A 294 -6.82 -13.95 -38.05
CA GLU A 294 -7.47 -13.80 -36.74
C GLU A 294 -6.62 -12.94 -35.81
N LYS A 295 -5.30 -13.22 -35.71
CA LYS A 295 -4.40 -12.41 -34.89
C LYS A 295 -4.33 -10.97 -35.38
N LYS A 296 -4.28 -10.75 -36.70
CA LYS A 296 -4.27 -9.40 -37.29
C LYS A 296 -5.56 -8.63 -37.00
N ALA A 297 -6.71 -9.29 -37.11
CA ALA A 297 -8.01 -8.67 -36.81
C ALA A 297 -8.10 -8.23 -35.34
N LEU A 298 -7.65 -9.08 -34.40
CA LEU A 298 -7.64 -8.76 -32.97
C LEU A 298 -6.68 -7.60 -32.64
N LEU A 299 -5.49 -7.57 -33.25
CA LEU A 299 -4.52 -6.47 -33.08
C LEU A 299 -5.03 -5.14 -33.66
N GLU A 300 -5.78 -5.17 -34.76
CA GLU A 300 -6.38 -3.97 -35.33
C GLU A 300 -7.50 -3.42 -34.43
N GLU A 301 -8.32 -4.28 -33.84
CA GLU A 301 -9.35 -3.88 -32.87
C GLU A 301 -8.72 -3.29 -31.60
N ILE A 302 -7.64 -3.89 -31.09
CA ILE A 302 -6.85 -3.32 -29.98
C ILE A 302 -6.37 -1.92 -30.33
N LYS A 303 -5.82 -1.73 -31.55
CA LYS A 303 -5.34 -0.43 -32.01
C LYS A 303 -6.46 0.60 -32.13
N LYS A 304 -7.67 0.21 -32.54
CA LYS A 304 -8.83 1.11 -32.58
C LYS A 304 -9.23 1.54 -31.18
N LEU A 305 -9.30 0.60 -30.24
CA LEU A 305 -9.61 0.90 -28.84
C LEU A 305 -8.54 1.78 -28.18
N GLN A 306 -7.27 1.66 -28.53
CA GLN A 306 -6.23 2.54 -27.97
C GLN A 306 -6.26 3.98 -28.51
N ASN A 307 -6.82 4.21 -29.70
CA ASN A 307 -6.76 5.51 -30.40
C ASN A 307 -8.10 6.26 -30.49
N GLY A 308 -9.23 5.60 -30.21
CA GLY A 308 -10.53 6.26 -30.02
C GLY A 308 -10.69 6.77 -28.60
#